data_AF-A0A3M0L7P7-F1
#
_entry.id   AF-A0A3M0L7P7-F1
#
_cell.length_a   1.000
_cell.length_b   1.000
_cell.length_c   1.000
_cell.angle_alpha   90.00
_cell.angle_beta   90.00
_cell.angle_gamma   90.00
#
_symmetry.space_group_name_H-M   'P 1'
#
loop_
_entity.id
_entity.type
_entity.pdbx_description
1 polymer ?
#
loop_
_entity_poly.entity_id
_entity_poly.type
_entity_poly.pdbx_seq_one_letter_code
_entity_poly.pdbx_strand_id
1 'polypeptide(L)'
;MQQTQWKTIEQEIQRLREMAVVEIVFSDDINTRNPNLVPCTPVMWRKLVRLGPQEYSSALAIMNQDETEETVLNMAKKLRTYANAMHSPTHARIAALETRMRKLEDKMEENHK
;
A
#
# COMPACT_ATOMS: atom_id res chain seq x y z
N MET A 1 -23.47 -1.46 1.35
CA MET A 1 -22.20 -2.09 0.93
C MET A 1 -21.25 -2.12 2.10
N GLN A 2 -20.86 -3.29 2.59
CA GLN A 2 -19.72 -3.38 3.50
C GLN A 2 -18.45 -3.08 2.69
N GLN A 3 -17.70 -2.05 3.08
CA GLN A 3 -16.37 -1.79 2.52
C GLN A 3 -15.41 -2.77 3.16
N THR A 4 -15.00 -3.78 2.39
CA THR A 4 -13.95 -4.70 2.79
C THR A 4 -12.64 -3.93 2.88
N GLN A 5 -11.99 -3.95 4.05
CA GLN A 5 -10.60 -3.48 4.16
C GLN A 5 -9.75 -4.28 3.18
N TRP A 6 -8.97 -3.61 2.32
CA TRP A 6 -8.16 -4.27 1.30
C TRP A 6 -6.89 -4.87 1.91
N LYS A 7 -6.54 -6.11 1.55
CA LYS A 7 -5.43 -6.87 2.17
C LYS A 7 -4.13 -6.84 1.37
N THR A 8 -4.13 -6.27 0.17
CA THR A 8 -2.99 -6.31 -0.74
C THR A 8 -2.78 -4.99 -1.46
N ILE A 9 -1.54 -4.72 -1.86
CA ILE A 9 -1.16 -3.51 -2.59
C ILE A 9 -1.85 -3.42 -3.96
N GLU A 10 -2.11 -4.54 -4.62
CA GLU A 10 -2.85 -4.52 -5.90
C GLU A 10 -4.33 -4.14 -5.72
N GLN A 11 -4.95 -4.51 -4.60
CA GLN A 11 -6.30 -4.03 -4.27
C GLN A 11 -6.31 -2.52 -3.97
N GLU A 12 -5.27 -2.00 -3.34
CA GLU A 12 -5.11 -0.58 -3.09
C GLU A 12 -4.93 0.22 -4.40
N ILE A 13 -4.06 -0.26 -5.29
CA ILE A 13 -3.87 0.31 -6.64
C ILE A 13 -5.18 0.26 -7.43
N GLN A 14 -5.92 -0.85 -7.35
CA GLN A 14 -7.21 -0.99 -8.01
C GLN A 14 -8.22 0.06 -7.48
N ARG A 15 -8.27 0.27 -6.16
CA ARG A 15 -9.15 1.27 -5.56
C ARG A 15 -8.79 2.69 -5.94
N LEU A 16 -7.49 2.99 -6.04
CA LEU A 16 -7.02 4.28 -6.54
C LEU A 16 -7.50 4.54 -7.97
N ARG A 17 -7.44 3.53 -8.85
CA ARG A 17 -7.99 3.61 -10.22
C ARG A 17 -9.51 3.78 -10.24
N GLU A 18 -10.25 3.07 -9.38
CA GLU A 18 -11.69 3.24 -9.26
C GLU A 18 -12.07 4.68 -8.86
N MET A 19 -11.32 5.28 -7.93
CA MET A 19 -11.51 6.70 -7.60
C MET A 19 -11.17 7.61 -8.77
N ALA A 20 -10.12 7.32 -9.53
CA ALA A 20 -9.78 8.08 -10.73
C ALA A 20 -10.87 8.02 -11.81
N VAL A 21 -11.52 6.86 -11.98
CA VAL A 21 -12.68 6.72 -12.87
C VAL A 21 -13.83 7.62 -12.43
N VAL A 22 -14.09 7.70 -11.12
CA VAL A 22 -15.10 8.61 -10.57
C VAL A 22 -14.73 10.06 -10.90
N GLU A 23 -13.50 10.49 -10.67
CA GLU A 23 -13.07 11.86 -11.00
C GLU A 23 -13.20 12.16 -12.50
N ILE A 24 -12.87 11.21 -13.41
CA ILE A 24 -13.07 11.38 -14.85
C ILE A 24 -14.55 11.57 -15.20
N VAL A 25 -15.43 10.74 -14.63
CA VAL A 25 -16.87 10.80 -14.94
C VAL A 25 -17.49 12.14 -14.50
N PHE A 26 -16.95 12.73 -13.43
CA PHE A 26 -17.41 14.00 -12.89
C PHE A 26 -16.56 15.20 -13.33
N SER A 27 -15.54 15.03 -14.19
CA SER A 27 -14.74 16.14 -14.71
C SER A 27 -15.37 16.73 -15.98
N ASP A 28 -15.15 18.03 -16.18
CA ASP A 28 -15.50 18.70 -17.44
C ASP A 28 -14.49 18.38 -18.57
N ASP A 29 -13.36 17.73 -18.25
CA ASP A 29 -12.34 17.31 -19.22
C ASP A 29 -12.61 15.92 -19.78
N ILE A 30 -13.40 15.88 -20.86
CA ILE A 30 -13.77 14.66 -21.59
C ILE A 30 -12.60 13.98 -22.31
N ASN A 31 -11.42 14.61 -22.40
CA ASN A 31 -10.30 14.09 -23.19
C ASN A 31 -9.52 13.00 -22.45
N THR A 32 -9.55 13.00 -21.12
CA THR A 32 -8.78 12.07 -20.30
C THR A 32 -9.63 10.83 -19.95
N ARG A 33 -9.68 9.85 -20.85
CA ARG A 33 -10.39 8.56 -20.60
C ARG A 33 -9.57 7.53 -19.81
N ASN A 34 -8.27 7.73 -19.65
CA ASN A 34 -7.40 6.76 -19.00
C ASN A 34 -7.21 7.10 -17.51
N PRO A 35 -7.73 6.28 -16.57
CA PRO A 35 -7.63 6.54 -15.14
C PRO A 35 -6.19 6.54 -14.62
N ASN A 36 -5.23 5.96 -15.35
CA ASN A 36 -3.82 5.97 -14.96
C ASN A 36 -3.12 7.31 -15.24
N LEU A 37 -3.69 8.15 -16.12
CA LEU A 37 -3.09 9.44 -16.50
C LEU A 37 -3.66 10.61 -15.70
N VAL A 38 -4.73 10.37 -14.94
CA VAL A 38 -5.34 11.37 -14.08
C VAL A 38 -4.36 11.75 -12.96
N PRO A 39 -4.20 13.04 -12.65
CA PRO A 39 -3.50 13.48 -11.45
C PRO A 39 -4.11 12.85 -10.19
N CYS A 40 -3.27 12.29 -9.33
CA CYS A 40 -3.70 11.73 -8.07
C CYS A 40 -3.90 12.86 -7.05
N THR A 41 -5.12 13.39 -7.00
CA THR A 41 -5.42 14.55 -6.14
C THR A 41 -5.22 14.23 -4.65
N PRO A 42 -4.92 15.24 -3.81
CA PRO A 42 -4.88 15.08 -2.35
C PRO A 42 -6.19 14.55 -1.74
N VAL A 43 -7.32 14.75 -2.42
CA VAL A 43 -8.62 14.19 -2.01
C VAL A 43 -8.66 12.68 -2.23
N MET A 44 -8.22 12.21 -3.40
CA MET A 44 -8.09 10.77 -3.69
C MET A 44 -7.14 10.11 -2.69
N TRP A 45 -6.00 10.74 -2.39
CA TRP A 45 -5.02 10.20 -1.45
C TRP A 45 -5.55 10.08 -0.02
N ARG A 46 -6.17 11.13 0.51
CA ARG A 46 -6.77 11.09 1.87
C ARG A 46 -7.84 10.01 2.00
N LYS A 47 -8.63 9.77 0.93
CA LYS A 47 -9.60 8.66 0.90
C LYS A 47 -8.88 7.31 0.93
N LEU A 48 -7.81 7.15 0.14
CA LEU A 48 -7.01 5.92 0.12
C LEU A 48 -6.43 5.61 1.51
N VAL A 49 -5.77 6.57 2.14
CA VAL A 49 -5.18 6.43 3.49
C VAL A 49 -6.23 6.02 4.52
N ARG A 50 -7.41 6.65 4.50
CA ARG A 50 -8.49 6.38 5.48
C ARG A 50 -9.13 5.01 5.32
N LEU A 51 -9.17 4.50 4.11
CA LEU A 51 -9.88 3.27 3.78
C LEU A 51 -8.94 2.05 3.79
N GLY A 52 -7.62 2.27 3.82
CA GLY A 52 -6.62 1.21 3.87
C GLY A 52 -6.47 0.57 5.25
N PRO A 53 -5.81 -0.60 5.31
CA PRO A 53 -5.48 -1.24 6.58
C PRO A 53 -4.62 -0.35 7.46
N GLN A 54 -4.84 -0.47 8.76
CA GLN A 54 -4.09 0.28 9.76
C GLN A 54 -2.57 0.03 9.64
N GLU A 55 -2.16 -1.18 9.23
CA GLU A 55 -0.74 -1.51 9.09
C GLU A 55 -0.03 -0.69 8.00
N TYR A 56 -0.76 -0.23 6.97
CA TYR A 56 -0.20 0.52 5.85
C TYR A 56 -0.53 2.02 5.89
N SER A 57 -1.57 2.42 6.62
CA SER A 57 -2.04 3.82 6.67
C SER A 57 -0.95 4.83 7.03
N SER A 58 -0.05 4.51 7.98
CA SER A 58 1.03 5.42 8.39
C SER A 58 2.09 5.59 7.30
N ALA A 59 2.46 4.51 6.61
CA ALA A 59 3.43 4.56 5.51
C ALA A 59 2.86 5.36 4.33
N LEU A 60 1.59 5.16 4.00
CA LEU A 60 0.89 5.89 2.95
C LEU A 60 0.79 7.39 3.27
N ALA A 61 0.54 7.76 4.52
CA ALA A 61 0.52 9.16 4.93
C ALA A 61 1.86 9.87 4.68
N ILE A 62 2.99 9.15 4.85
CA ILE A 62 4.34 9.69 4.65
C ILE A 62 4.71 9.73 3.16
N MET A 63 4.31 8.73 2.37
CA MET A 63 4.67 8.60 0.94
C MET A 63 4.19 9.76 0.05
N ASN A 64 3.19 10.54 0.49
CA ASN A 64 2.56 11.61 -0.29
C ASN A 64 2.86 13.01 0.26
N GLN A 65 4.02 13.20 0.90
CA GLN A 65 4.47 14.50 1.39
C GLN A 65 5.01 15.42 0.28
N ASP A 66 5.31 14.89 -0.91
CA ASP A 66 5.58 15.71 -2.09
C ASP A 66 4.24 16.11 -2.75
N GLU A 67 3.88 17.40 -2.65
CA GLU A 67 2.64 17.98 -3.21
C GLU A 67 2.64 18.10 -4.74
N THR A 68 3.57 17.42 -5.43
CA THR A 68 3.49 17.35 -6.89
C THR A 68 2.35 16.42 -7.28
N GLU A 69 1.40 16.93 -8.06
CA GLU A 69 0.26 16.19 -8.60
C GLU A 69 0.74 15.08 -9.55
N GLU A 70 1.22 13.98 -8.98
CA GLU A 70 1.68 12.80 -9.70
C GLU A 70 0.50 12.03 -10.28
N THR A 71 0.67 11.43 -11.45
CA THR A 71 -0.38 10.61 -12.05
C THR A 71 -0.66 9.35 -11.22
N VAL A 72 -1.89 8.84 -11.30
CA VAL A 72 -2.30 7.56 -10.70
C VAL A 72 -1.35 6.42 -11.08
N LEU A 73 -0.78 6.43 -12.30
CA LEU A 73 0.24 5.46 -12.71
C LEU A 73 1.52 5.56 -11.87
N ASN A 74 2.03 6.77 -11.64
CA ASN A 74 3.25 6.98 -10.90
C ASN A 74 3.06 6.58 -9.43
N MET A 75 1.90 6.91 -8.86
CA MET A 75 1.52 6.48 -7.52
C MET A 75 1.43 4.95 -7.43
N ALA A 76 0.81 4.29 -8.40
CA ALA A 76 0.75 2.83 -8.44
C ALA A 76 2.16 2.19 -8.50
N LYS A 77 3.10 2.79 -9.24
CA LYS A 77 4.50 2.35 -9.27
C LYS A 77 5.15 2.52 -7.90
N LYS A 78 4.96 3.66 -7.23
CA LYS A 78 5.50 3.90 -5.87
C LYS A 78 4.97 2.88 -4.87
N LEU A 79 3.66 2.62 -4.88
CA LEU A 79 3.03 1.61 -4.01
C LEU A 79 3.64 0.22 -4.25
N ARG A 80 3.83 -0.17 -5.51
CA ARG A 80 4.45 -1.45 -5.85
C ARG A 80 5.93 -1.51 -5.45
N THR A 81 6.69 -0.43 -5.63
CA THR A 81 8.08 -0.33 -5.17
C THR A 81 8.18 -0.46 -3.66
N TYR A 82 7.29 0.21 -2.90
CA TYR A 82 7.21 0.07 -1.46
C TYR A 82 6.90 -1.37 -1.03
N ALA A 83 5.89 -1.99 -1.66
CA ALA A 83 5.52 -3.38 -1.41
C ALA A 83 6.70 -4.33 -1.67
N ASN A 84 7.38 -4.16 -2.80
CA ASN A 84 8.55 -4.96 -3.16
C ASN A 84 9.70 -4.76 -2.17
N ALA A 85 9.93 -3.53 -1.70
CA ALA A 85 10.94 -3.22 -0.69
C ALA A 85 10.60 -3.84 0.68
N MET A 86 9.32 -3.87 1.05
CA MET A 86 8.85 -4.57 2.24
C MET A 86 9.07 -6.08 2.10
N HIS A 87 8.61 -6.69 1.00
CA HIS A 87 8.75 -8.12 0.70
C HIS A 87 10.17 -8.55 0.30
N SER A 88 11.13 -7.62 0.29
CA SER A 88 12.55 -7.83 0.02
C SER A 88 13.20 -8.76 1.06
N PRO A 89 14.49 -9.17 0.92
CA PRO A 89 15.18 -10.11 1.82
C PRO A 89 15.11 -9.78 3.31
N THR A 90 14.73 -8.56 3.68
CA THR A 90 14.40 -8.17 5.06
C THR A 90 13.38 -9.10 5.70
N HIS A 91 12.25 -9.42 5.05
CA HIS A 91 11.27 -10.35 5.62
C HIS A 91 11.83 -11.78 5.73
N ALA A 92 12.59 -12.24 4.74
CA ALA A 92 13.26 -13.55 4.81
C ALA A 92 14.26 -13.61 5.96
N ARG A 93 14.99 -12.52 6.22
CA ARG A 93 15.92 -12.39 7.35
C ARG A 93 15.18 -12.33 8.69
N ILE A 94 14.06 -11.61 8.78
CA ILE A 94 13.22 -11.57 9.98
C ILE A 94 12.67 -12.97 10.28
N ALA A 95 12.08 -13.66 9.31
CA ALA A 95 11.56 -15.02 9.48
C ALA A 95 12.67 -16.02 9.87
N ALA A 96 13.86 -15.89 9.27
CA ALA A 96 15.01 -16.70 9.65
C ALA A 96 15.47 -16.44 11.10
N LEU A 97 15.44 -15.18 11.55
CA LEU A 97 15.75 -14.82 12.93
C LEU A 97 14.70 -15.35 13.90
N GLU A 98 13.41 -15.17 13.62
CA GLU A 98 12.30 -15.71 14.43
C GLU A 98 12.40 -17.23 14.58
N THR A 99 12.70 -17.94 13.49
CA THR A 99 12.90 -19.40 13.51
C THR A 99 14.10 -19.79 14.39
N ARG A 100 15.20 -19.02 14.34
CA ARG A 100 16.38 -19.26 15.18
C ARG A 100 16.11 -18.97 16.66
N MET A 101 15.34 -17.94 16.97
CA MET A 101 14.94 -17.60 18.35
C MET A 101 14.08 -18.71 18.93
N ARG A 102 13.07 -19.19 18.21
CA ARG A 102 12.22 -20.30 18.67
C ARG A 102 13.02 -21.57 18.97
N LYS A 103 13.96 -21.94 18.09
CA LYS A 103 14.88 -23.06 18.35
C LYS A 103 15.76 -22.87 19.58
N LEU A 104 16.10 -21.63 19.92
CA LEU A 104 16.89 -21.34 21.11
C LEU A 104 16.03 -21.50 22.38
N GLU A 105 14.80 -20.99 22.34
CA GLU A 105 13.81 -21.14 23.42
C GLU A 105 13.56 -22.62 23.71
N ASP A 106 13.28 -23.43 22.69
CA ASP A 106 13.07 -24.88 22.83
C ASP A 106 14.27 -25.57 23.52
N LYS A 107 15.50 -25.20 23.14
CA LYS A 107 16.73 -25.74 23.73
C LYS A 107 16.98 -25.27 25.16
N MET A 108 16.53 -24.08 25.53
CA MET A 108 16.61 -23.62 26.92
C MET A 108 15.61 -24.38 27.79
N GLU A 109 14.38 -24.59 27.31
CA GLU A 109 13.35 -25.38 28.02
C GLU A 109 13.83 -26.82 28.29
N GLU A 110 14.49 -27.44 27.31
CA GLU A 110 15.03 -28.80 27.42
C GLU A 110 16.19 -28.93 28.41
N ASN A 111 17.01 -27.88 28.59
CA ASN A 111 18.11 -27.85 29.56
C ASN A 111 17.67 -27.60 31.01
N HIS A 112 16.42 -27.18 31.25
CA HIS A 112 15.87 -26.94 32.59
C HIS A 112 15.03 -28.12 33.11
N LYS A 113 15.00 -29.25 32.39
CA LYS A 113 14.46 -30.55 32.85
C LYS A 113 15.58 -31.46 33.31
#